data_AF-A0A958IV45-F1
#
_entry.id   AF-A0A958IV45-F1
#
_cell.length_a   1.000
_cell.length_b   1.000
_cell.length_c   1.000
_cell.angle_alpha   90.00
_cell.angle_beta   90.00
_cell.angle_gamma   90.00
#
_symmetry.space_group_name_H-M   'P 1'
#
loop_
_entity.id
_entity.type
_entity.pdbx_description
1 polymer ?
#
loop_
_entity_poly.entity_id
_entity_poly.type
_entity_poly.pdbx_seq_one_letter_code
_entity_poly.pdbx_strand_id
1 'polypeptide(L)'
;RLAEDAIILADPLVNFSQYDNNSDGYVDALFIIHAGPGAEFTGSGNDIWSHKWSLVAPLAVDGVMAFTYSMEPEYWSGPGDMTCGVYAHEMGHSVFGLPDLYDRDGTSEGLGEWSIMASGSWNGPWPGGGSPAHPDAWCRYQMGYVTPTVVTGNIYGASIPSIATTPTAFRLWTNGVMIPQYFLVENRQPVGYDAALPGFGLCIYHVDEDIGTQNDDEWYPGHTSFGHYLVALEQADGMWNLEQNINRGDNGDPWPGSTARTVFDKNTIPDSRNYAFLNTDVAVRNIGPSGSTMTADLEVSPGATFPAPANLAATGGDGVVDLTWDPPSGGGTIELGYDDGTAESFYVVISPPQGDEYFAVGFSHGSAYTIDFATFYMRNDIGSNAMVDVFLVGDAGGVPDLSNVLGSGSVLVPGTSSGDWYTFDFTDVGMPAGGVFYVLCRWNSNVMAEHAVGADANAPDGMSWWTEDNGATWNQWLTHDWMFRATISSPSPSGDILSYTLNPLGHKDAMFGQRAELLPVTAAAATQTPALEEAVRRQQF
;
A
#
# COMPACT_ATOMS: atom_id res chain seq x y z
N ARG A 1 -50.31 8.50 1.16
CA ARG A 1 -51.66 8.14 1.68
C ARG A 1 -51.56 7.17 2.85
N LEU A 2 -51.07 5.94 2.66
CA LEU A 2 -50.86 5.00 3.78
C LEU A 2 -50.11 5.64 4.96
N ALA A 3 -48.99 6.34 4.69
CA ALA A 3 -48.22 7.03 5.72
C ALA A 3 -49.03 8.10 6.48
N GLU A 4 -49.80 8.92 5.77
CA GLU A 4 -50.67 9.94 6.36
C GLU A 4 -51.72 9.31 7.29
N ASP A 5 -52.39 8.27 6.82
CA ASP A 5 -53.43 7.57 7.58
C ASP A 5 -52.84 6.89 8.82
N ALA A 6 -51.65 6.28 8.70
CA ALA A 6 -50.94 5.66 9.81
C ALA A 6 -50.56 6.67 10.90
N ILE A 7 -50.04 7.85 10.52
CA ILE A 7 -49.69 8.91 11.47
C ILE A 7 -50.94 9.42 12.21
N ILE A 8 -52.03 9.70 11.49
CA ILE A 8 -53.28 10.19 12.10
C ILE A 8 -53.85 9.17 13.10
N LEU A 9 -53.77 7.88 12.77
CA LEU A 9 -54.23 6.82 13.67
C LEU A 9 -53.31 6.62 14.88
N ALA A 10 -52.01 6.93 14.75
CA ALA A 10 -51.02 6.80 15.81
C ALA A 10 -50.97 8.01 16.77
N ASP A 11 -51.31 9.21 16.31
CA ASP A 11 -51.33 10.48 17.08
C ASP A 11 -52.00 10.36 18.48
N PRO A 12 -53.18 9.75 18.65
CA PRO A 12 -53.76 9.60 19.99
C PRO A 12 -53.04 8.59 20.90
N LEU A 13 -52.09 7.82 20.37
CA LEU A 13 -51.37 6.73 21.07
C LEU A 13 -49.91 7.07 21.38
N VAL A 14 -49.30 7.96 20.59
CA VAL A 14 -47.88 8.28 20.62
C VAL A 14 -47.75 9.80 20.61
N ASN A 15 -46.99 10.35 21.56
CA ASN A 15 -46.66 11.77 21.54
C ASN A 15 -45.50 12.02 20.56
N PHE A 16 -45.80 12.54 19.37
CA PHE A 16 -44.81 12.79 18.32
C PHE A 16 -43.77 13.84 18.70
N SER A 17 -44.10 14.75 19.61
CA SER A 17 -43.18 15.80 20.08
C SER A 17 -41.94 15.23 20.78
N GLN A 18 -41.94 13.95 21.16
CA GLN A 18 -40.80 13.29 21.80
C GLN A 18 -39.70 12.89 20.82
N TYR A 19 -39.99 12.92 19.52
CA TYR A 19 -39.10 12.43 18.46
C TYR A 19 -38.55 13.56 17.58
N ASP A 20 -38.71 14.81 18.02
CA ASP A 20 -37.98 15.99 17.55
C ASP A 20 -36.75 16.18 18.45
N ASN A 21 -35.71 15.37 18.23
CA ASN A 21 -34.54 15.31 19.13
C ASN A 21 -33.61 16.51 18.93
N ASN A 22 -33.70 17.20 17.79
CA ASN A 22 -32.88 18.36 17.47
C ASN A 22 -33.63 19.71 17.68
N SER A 23 -34.93 19.67 18.01
CA SER A 23 -35.80 20.82 18.24
C SER A 23 -36.00 21.71 16.99
N ASP A 24 -35.98 21.14 15.80
CA ASP A 24 -36.24 21.84 14.53
C ASP A 24 -37.73 21.94 14.18
N GLY A 25 -38.59 21.30 14.99
CA GLY A 25 -40.04 21.29 14.82
C GLY A 25 -40.55 20.14 13.95
N TYR A 26 -39.70 19.19 13.56
CA TYR A 26 -40.05 18.00 12.79
C TYR A 26 -39.75 16.72 13.57
N VAL A 27 -40.50 15.66 13.22
CA VAL A 27 -40.17 14.31 13.69
C VAL A 27 -38.93 13.83 12.92
N ASP A 28 -37.85 13.51 13.64
CA ASP A 28 -36.55 13.19 13.02
C ASP A 28 -36.62 11.90 12.17
N ALA A 29 -37.17 10.83 12.75
CA ALA A 29 -37.24 9.53 12.10
C ALA A 29 -38.57 8.84 12.38
N LEU A 30 -39.31 8.53 11.31
CA LEU A 30 -40.58 7.81 11.36
C LEU A 30 -40.49 6.58 10.46
N PHE A 31 -40.53 5.39 11.07
CA PHE A 31 -40.60 4.12 10.36
C PHE A 31 -42.03 3.59 10.39
N ILE A 32 -42.54 3.25 9.22
CA ILE A 32 -43.87 2.66 9.05
C ILE A 32 -43.67 1.25 8.52
N ILE A 33 -44.08 0.27 9.31
CA ILE A 33 -43.97 -1.14 8.94
C ILE A 33 -45.31 -1.57 8.36
N HIS A 34 -45.35 -1.92 7.08
CA HIS A 34 -46.57 -2.40 6.43
C HIS A 34 -46.68 -3.92 6.52
N ALA A 35 -47.92 -4.42 6.58
CA ALA A 35 -48.16 -5.86 6.56
C ALA A 35 -47.75 -6.47 5.22
N GLY A 36 -47.19 -7.68 5.26
CA GLY A 36 -46.77 -8.41 4.06
C GLY A 36 -45.31 -8.18 3.65
N PRO A 37 -44.91 -8.75 2.49
CA PRO A 37 -43.54 -8.69 2.00
C PRO A 37 -43.24 -7.40 1.22
N GLY A 38 -41.95 -7.08 1.12
CA GLY A 38 -41.45 -5.96 0.31
C GLY A 38 -41.34 -6.30 -1.17
N ALA A 39 -41.65 -5.35 -2.04
CA ALA A 39 -41.55 -5.53 -3.50
C ALA A 39 -40.11 -5.73 -3.98
N GLU A 40 -39.12 -5.24 -3.25
CA GLU A 40 -37.69 -5.46 -3.50
C GLU A 40 -37.28 -6.93 -3.36
N PHE A 41 -38.03 -7.70 -2.58
CA PHE A 41 -37.82 -9.14 -2.45
C PHE A 41 -38.71 -9.95 -3.41
N THR A 42 -39.98 -9.57 -3.57
CA THR A 42 -40.95 -10.34 -4.37
C THR A 42 -40.97 -9.99 -5.85
N GLY A 43 -40.53 -8.79 -6.23
CA GLY A 43 -40.69 -8.20 -7.56
C GLY A 43 -42.13 -7.88 -7.95
N SER A 44 -43.09 -7.97 -7.01
CA SER A 44 -44.52 -7.80 -7.27
C SER A 44 -44.93 -6.34 -7.17
N GLY A 45 -45.53 -5.79 -8.23
CA GLY A 45 -46.10 -4.43 -8.20
C GLY A 45 -47.35 -4.27 -7.32
N ASN A 46 -47.81 -5.33 -6.64
CA ASN A 46 -48.87 -5.25 -5.62
C ASN A 46 -48.31 -5.11 -4.20
N ASP A 47 -47.01 -5.30 -4.01
CA ASP A 47 -46.32 -5.09 -2.75
C ASP A 47 -45.73 -3.67 -2.74
N ILE A 48 -45.46 -3.12 -1.56
CA ILE A 48 -44.80 -1.81 -1.44
C ILE A 48 -43.29 -2.05 -1.49
N TRP A 49 -42.58 -1.31 -2.32
CA TRP A 49 -41.11 -1.30 -2.33
C TRP A 49 -40.63 -0.43 -1.16
N SER A 50 -39.65 -0.91 -0.41
CA SER A 50 -39.11 -0.17 0.73
C SER A 50 -38.48 1.16 0.32
N HIS A 51 -38.77 2.24 1.06
CA HIS A 51 -38.30 3.58 0.67
C HIS A 51 -38.37 4.59 1.80
N LYS A 52 -37.47 5.58 1.73
CA LYS A 52 -37.63 6.90 2.38
C LYS A 52 -38.29 7.89 1.43
N TRP A 53 -39.33 8.58 1.90
CA TRP A 53 -40.00 9.63 1.14
C TRP A 53 -40.48 10.77 2.04
N SER A 54 -41.25 11.68 1.47
CA SER A 54 -41.91 12.78 2.19
C SER A 54 -43.39 12.83 1.84
N LEU A 55 -44.21 13.15 2.84
CA LEU A 55 -45.63 13.42 2.61
C LEU A 55 -45.81 14.56 1.59
N VAL A 56 -46.99 14.64 0.96
CA VAL A 56 -47.30 15.76 0.04
C VAL A 56 -47.28 17.10 0.78
N ALA A 57 -47.72 17.09 2.04
CA ALA A 57 -47.62 18.22 2.95
C ALA A 57 -47.28 17.69 4.36
N PRO A 58 -46.49 18.44 5.16
CA PRO A 58 -46.25 18.11 6.56
C PRO A 58 -47.57 18.03 7.33
N LEU A 59 -47.67 17.05 8.25
CA LEU A 59 -48.81 16.86 9.12
C LEU A 59 -48.47 17.35 10.52
N ALA A 60 -49.26 18.28 11.04
CA ALA A 60 -49.10 18.77 12.40
C ALA A 60 -49.62 17.73 13.40
N VAL A 61 -48.73 17.27 14.29
CA VAL A 61 -48.98 16.27 15.34
C VAL A 61 -48.29 16.71 16.62
N ASP A 62 -49.01 16.75 17.75
CA ASP A 62 -48.48 17.14 19.07
C ASP A 62 -47.59 18.41 19.12
N GLY A 63 -47.82 19.38 18.23
CA GLY A 63 -47.05 20.62 18.16
C GLY A 63 -45.74 20.55 17.35
N VAL A 64 -45.45 19.42 16.71
CA VAL A 64 -44.38 19.21 15.73
C VAL A 64 -44.96 18.78 14.37
N MET A 65 -44.10 18.57 13.37
CA MET A 65 -44.47 18.19 12.01
C MET A 65 -43.95 16.80 11.66
N ALA A 66 -44.84 15.86 11.35
CA ALA A 66 -44.48 14.63 10.68
C ALA A 66 -44.43 14.87 9.16
N PHE A 67 -43.31 14.59 8.51
CA PHE A 67 -43.13 14.89 7.08
C PHE A 67 -42.37 13.82 6.32
N THR A 68 -41.15 13.52 6.73
CA THR A 68 -40.36 12.41 6.19
C THR A 68 -40.75 11.10 6.85
N TYR A 69 -40.71 10.00 6.10
CA TYR A 69 -40.95 8.66 6.62
C TYR A 69 -40.12 7.64 5.82
N SER A 70 -39.76 6.54 6.49
CA SER A 70 -39.32 5.30 5.85
C SER A 70 -40.43 4.26 5.95
N MET A 71 -40.55 3.41 4.94
CA MET A 71 -41.62 2.42 4.82
C MET A 71 -41.01 1.06 4.54
N GLU A 72 -41.16 0.14 5.48
CA GLU A 72 -40.50 -1.17 5.44
C GLU A 72 -41.52 -2.33 5.56
N PRO A 73 -41.17 -3.55 5.13
CA PRO A 73 -42.08 -4.68 5.17
C PRO A 73 -42.07 -5.37 6.53
N GLU A 74 -43.09 -6.19 6.79
CA GLU A 74 -43.18 -7.01 8.00
C GLU A 74 -42.25 -8.24 7.93
N TYR A 75 -42.07 -8.81 6.74
CA TYR A 75 -41.27 -10.01 6.49
C TYR A 75 -40.78 -10.09 5.04
N TRP A 76 -39.92 -11.06 4.71
CA TRP A 76 -39.48 -11.35 3.34
C TRP A 76 -40.36 -12.40 2.67
N SER A 77 -40.30 -13.65 3.14
CA SER A 77 -41.08 -14.78 2.62
C SER A 77 -42.24 -15.12 3.55
N GLY A 78 -42.02 -15.03 4.86
CA GLY A 78 -43.08 -15.23 5.84
C GLY A 78 -42.74 -14.67 7.22
N PRO A 79 -43.76 -14.47 8.10
CA PRO A 79 -43.57 -13.80 9.37
C PRO A 79 -42.40 -14.36 10.19
N GLY A 80 -41.50 -13.48 10.63
CA GLY A 80 -40.34 -13.80 11.47
C GLY A 80 -39.03 -14.02 10.73
N ASP A 81 -38.98 -13.86 9.41
CA ASP A 81 -37.74 -13.93 8.61
C ASP A 81 -37.14 -12.57 8.22
N MET A 82 -37.76 -11.46 8.69
CA MET A 82 -37.26 -10.11 8.43
C MET A 82 -35.84 -9.92 8.97
N THR A 83 -35.00 -9.26 8.19
CA THR A 83 -33.62 -8.92 8.54
C THR A 83 -33.44 -7.42 8.70
N CYS A 84 -32.34 -6.99 9.33
CA CYS A 84 -32.15 -5.58 9.69
C CYS A 84 -31.60 -4.71 8.54
N GLY A 85 -31.13 -5.32 7.46
CA GLY A 85 -30.36 -4.63 6.42
C GLY A 85 -31.05 -3.44 5.78
N VAL A 86 -32.28 -3.63 5.29
CA VAL A 86 -33.06 -2.56 4.64
C VAL A 86 -33.48 -1.49 5.64
N TYR A 87 -33.90 -1.87 6.85
CA TYR A 87 -34.15 -0.92 7.94
C TYR A 87 -32.94 -0.05 8.27
N ALA A 88 -31.73 -0.65 8.28
CA ALA A 88 -30.50 0.06 8.57
C ALA A 88 -30.08 1.01 7.44
N HIS A 89 -30.27 0.61 6.17
CA HIS A 89 -30.10 1.47 5.00
C HIS A 89 -31.01 2.70 5.08
N GLU A 90 -32.30 2.47 5.36
CA GLU A 90 -33.33 3.50 5.42
C GLU A 90 -33.15 4.44 6.61
N MET A 91 -32.56 3.94 7.69
CA MET A 91 -32.11 4.76 8.81
C MET A 91 -30.96 5.69 8.40
N GLY A 92 -30.10 5.26 7.47
CA GLY A 92 -29.07 6.10 6.84
C GLY A 92 -29.67 7.37 6.22
N HIS A 93 -30.73 7.22 5.44
CA HIS A 93 -31.45 8.37 4.86
C HIS A 93 -32.20 9.19 5.90
N SER A 94 -32.97 8.53 6.77
CA SER A 94 -33.91 9.19 7.67
C SER A 94 -33.22 9.93 8.82
N VAL A 95 -32.16 9.35 9.39
CA VAL A 95 -31.48 9.94 10.56
C VAL A 95 -30.27 10.77 10.16
N PHE A 96 -29.51 10.32 9.16
CA PHE A 96 -28.21 10.91 8.82
C PHE A 96 -28.21 11.68 7.50
N GLY A 97 -29.32 11.66 6.75
CA GLY A 97 -29.43 12.38 5.48
C GLY A 97 -28.46 11.87 4.41
N LEU A 98 -27.97 10.63 4.53
CA LEU A 98 -27.06 10.06 3.54
C LEU A 98 -27.78 9.82 2.22
N PRO A 99 -27.08 9.90 1.08
CA PRO A 99 -27.61 9.50 -0.20
C PRO A 99 -27.48 8.00 -0.46
N ASP A 100 -28.15 7.52 -1.51
CA ASP A 100 -27.86 6.22 -2.10
C ASP A 100 -26.46 6.26 -2.75
N LEU A 101 -25.67 5.22 -2.48
CA LEU A 101 -24.35 4.99 -3.09
C LEU A 101 -24.34 3.79 -4.04
N TYR A 102 -25.48 3.14 -4.25
CA TYR A 102 -25.73 2.35 -5.47
C TYR A 102 -26.20 3.28 -6.59
N ASP A 103 -26.12 2.80 -7.83
CA ASP A 103 -26.69 3.48 -8.98
C ASP A 103 -28.16 3.10 -9.16
N ARG A 104 -29.02 4.12 -9.20
CA ARG A 104 -30.47 3.95 -9.20
C ARG A 104 -31.05 3.76 -10.60
N ASP A 105 -30.30 4.08 -11.65
CA ASP A 105 -30.73 3.83 -13.03
C ASP A 105 -30.42 2.39 -13.49
N GLY A 106 -29.56 1.69 -12.73
CA GLY A 106 -29.25 0.28 -12.87
C GLY A 106 -28.21 -0.03 -13.94
N THR A 107 -27.42 0.95 -14.36
CA THR A 107 -26.31 0.77 -15.30
C THR A 107 -25.01 0.32 -14.63
N SER A 108 -24.92 0.45 -13.31
CA SER A 108 -23.82 0.01 -12.45
C SER A 108 -24.31 -0.46 -11.06
N GLU A 109 -23.39 -0.90 -10.20
CA GLU A 109 -23.68 -1.33 -8.82
C GLU A 109 -23.24 -0.27 -7.78
N GLY A 110 -22.71 0.88 -8.21
CA GLY A 110 -22.15 1.92 -7.33
C GLY A 110 -21.08 1.36 -6.39
N LEU A 111 -21.27 1.43 -5.07
CA LEU A 111 -20.38 0.81 -4.08
C LEU A 111 -20.69 -0.67 -3.78
N GLY A 112 -21.73 -1.25 -4.37
CA GLY A 112 -22.08 -2.66 -4.20
C GLY A 112 -22.17 -3.10 -2.74
N GLU A 113 -21.63 -4.28 -2.43
CA GLU A 113 -21.66 -4.93 -1.12
C GLU A 113 -20.71 -4.27 -0.09
N TRP A 114 -19.99 -3.20 -0.45
CA TRP A 114 -19.02 -2.54 0.42
C TRP A 114 -19.62 -1.47 1.34
N SER A 115 -20.81 -0.95 1.01
CA SER A 115 -21.49 0.09 1.77
C SER A 115 -22.94 -0.27 2.07
N ILE A 116 -23.41 0.06 3.28
CA ILE A 116 -24.81 -0.08 3.65
C ILE A 116 -25.73 0.82 2.82
N MET A 117 -25.20 1.93 2.30
CA MET A 117 -25.95 2.83 1.41
C MET A 117 -25.97 2.32 -0.05
N ALA A 118 -25.44 1.13 -0.30
CA ALA A 118 -25.48 0.42 -1.57
C ALA A 118 -26.12 -0.98 -1.39
N SER A 119 -25.74 -1.97 -2.21
CA SER A 119 -26.24 -3.34 -2.06
C SER A 119 -25.72 -4.05 -0.81
N GLY A 120 -24.77 -3.46 -0.07
CA GLY A 120 -24.29 -3.96 1.22
C GLY A 120 -25.37 -4.08 2.27
N SER A 121 -26.51 -3.40 2.10
CA SER A 121 -27.73 -3.61 2.91
C SER A 121 -28.27 -5.06 2.81
N TRP A 122 -27.95 -5.80 1.75
CA TRP A 122 -28.40 -7.17 1.53
C TRP A 122 -27.39 -8.25 1.93
N ASN A 123 -26.22 -7.87 2.44
CA ASN A 123 -25.20 -8.83 2.82
C ASN A 123 -25.68 -9.82 3.89
N GLY A 124 -25.16 -11.04 3.82
CA GLY A 124 -25.44 -12.12 4.75
C GLY A 124 -26.21 -13.29 4.15
N PRO A 125 -26.53 -14.30 4.98
CA PRO A 125 -27.20 -15.50 4.51
C PRO A 125 -28.62 -15.20 4.02
N TRP A 126 -29.11 -16.05 3.10
CA TRP A 126 -30.50 -16.00 2.63
C TRP A 126 -31.49 -15.87 3.81
N PRO A 127 -32.48 -14.96 3.77
CA PRO A 127 -32.94 -14.17 2.60
C PRO A 127 -32.12 -12.91 2.26
N GLY A 128 -31.00 -12.65 2.94
CA GLY A 128 -30.17 -11.45 2.78
C GLY A 128 -30.42 -10.43 3.89
N GLY A 129 -29.50 -9.48 4.09
CA GLY A 129 -29.60 -8.38 5.05
C GLY A 129 -29.46 -8.77 6.53
N GLY A 130 -29.08 -10.02 6.80
CA GLY A 130 -28.79 -10.50 8.17
C GLY A 130 -27.40 -10.11 8.68
N SER A 131 -26.51 -9.71 7.77
CA SER A 131 -25.17 -9.21 8.08
C SER A 131 -24.81 -8.06 7.13
N PRO A 132 -25.57 -6.94 7.15
CA PRO A 132 -25.31 -5.82 6.25
C PRO A 132 -23.89 -5.28 6.41
N ALA A 133 -23.32 -4.76 5.34
CA ALA A 133 -22.06 -4.02 5.42
C ALA A 133 -22.20 -2.90 6.46
N HIS A 134 -21.12 -2.60 7.18
CA HIS A 134 -21.06 -1.32 7.88
C HIS A 134 -21.10 -0.15 6.89
N PRO A 135 -21.47 1.06 7.34
CA PRO A 135 -21.25 2.26 6.54
C PRO A 135 -19.76 2.39 6.19
N ASP A 136 -19.46 2.74 4.94
CA ASP A 136 -18.11 3.01 4.45
C ASP A 136 -17.50 4.25 5.14
N ALA A 137 -16.20 4.49 4.91
CA ALA A 137 -15.47 5.60 5.49
C ALA A 137 -16.14 6.96 5.26
N TRP A 138 -16.69 7.20 4.08
CA TRP A 138 -17.35 8.45 3.74
C TRP A 138 -18.67 8.57 4.50
N CYS A 139 -19.51 7.54 4.49
CA CYS A 139 -20.74 7.52 5.28
C CYS A 139 -20.49 7.73 6.78
N ARG A 140 -19.49 7.05 7.37
CA ARG A 140 -19.12 7.23 8.79
C ARG A 140 -18.65 8.64 9.10
N TYR A 141 -17.98 9.29 8.15
CA TYR A 141 -17.59 10.69 8.27
C TYR A 141 -18.80 11.61 8.26
N GLN A 142 -19.74 11.45 7.31
CA GLN A 142 -20.98 12.23 7.25
C GLN A 142 -21.86 12.03 8.50
N MET A 143 -21.91 10.81 9.03
CA MET A 143 -22.62 10.49 10.28
C MET A 143 -21.94 11.04 11.54
N GLY A 144 -20.69 11.51 11.45
CA GLY A 144 -19.89 11.97 12.59
C GLY A 144 -19.34 10.86 13.50
N TYR A 145 -19.38 9.59 13.05
CA TYR A 145 -18.79 8.46 13.79
C TYR A 145 -17.28 8.36 13.62
N VAL A 146 -16.73 8.94 12.56
CA VAL A 146 -15.29 8.98 12.28
C VAL A 146 -14.92 10.38 11.82
N THR A 147 -13.78 10.90 12.27
CA THR A 147 -13.14 12.07 11.66
C THR A 147 -11.87 11.59 10.98
N PRO A 148 -11.81 11.50 9.63
CA PRO A 148 -10.63 11.04 8.93
C PRO A 148 -9.40 11.90 9.28
N THR A 149 -8.27 11.24 9.52
CA THR A 149 -6.99 11.93 9.74
C THR A 149 -6.53 12.50 8.41
N VAL A 150 -6.47 13.83 8.30
CA VAL A 150 -5.95 14.52 7.11
C VAL A 150 -4.44 14.33 7.05
N VAL A 151 -3.96 13.68 5.99
CA VAL A 151 -2.54 13.47 5.74
C VAL A 151 -1.97 14.75 5.11
N THR A 152 -1.20 15.51 5.88
CA THR A 152 -0.61 16.80 5.43
C THR A 152 0.83 16.69 4.93
N GLY A 153 1.42 15.50 5.03
CA GLY A 153 2.75 15.15 4.54
C GLY A 153 2.88 13.63 4.53
N ASN A 154 3.86 13.10 3.81
CA ASN A 154 4.00 11.66 3.64
C ASN A 154 4.22 10.95 4.99
N ILE A 155 3.50 9.85 5.21
CA ILE A 155 3.60 9.01 6.40
C ILE A 155 4.06 7.63 5.95
N TYR A 156 5.20 7.18 6.45
CA TYR A 156 5.73 5.85 6.18
C TYR A 156 5.32 4.87 7.30
N GLY A 157 4.83 3.69 6.95
CA GLY A 157 4.38 2.68 7.91
C GLY A 157 3.18 3.11 8.76
N ALA A 158 2.23 3.87 8.19
CA ALA A 158 1.03 4.28 8.89
C ALA A 158 0.24 3.07 9.42
N SER A 159 -0.14 3.10 10.70
CA SER A 159 -0.96 2.05 11.31
C SER A 159 -2.44 2.30 11.02
N ILE A 160 -3.10 1.31 10.41
CA ILE A 160 -4.49 1.38 9.94
C ILE A 160 -5.28 0.24 10.60
N PRO A 161 -5.76 0.41 11.84
CA PRO A 161 -6.62 -0.56 12.52
C PRO A 161 -7.97 -0.67 11.80
N SER A 162 -8.62 -1.83 11.92
CA SER A 162 -9.93 -2.05 11.28
C SER A 162 -10.97 -1.05 11.78
N ILE A 163 -11.69 -0.43 10.83
CA ILE A 163 -12.68 0.61 11.14
C ILE A 163 -13.85 0.09 11.97
N ALA A 164 -14.14 -1.22 11.88
CA ALA A 164 -15.19 -1.89 12.63
C ALA A 164 -14.92 -1.89 14.15
N THR A 165 -13.65 -1.84 14.57
CA THR A 165 -13.26 -1.87 15.99
C THR A 165 -12.64 -0.57 16.47
N THR A 166 -12.03 0.20 15.57
CA THR A 166 -11.37 1.48 15.88
C THR A 166 -11.78 2.50 14.82
N PRO A 167 -12.36 3.66 15.17
CA PRO A 167 -12.86 4.65 14.20
C PRO A 167 -11.72 5.40 13.49
N THR A 168 -10.96 4.70 12.64
CA THR A 168 -9.78 5.20 11.93
C THR A 168 -10.00 5.16 10.43
N ALA A 169 -9.81 6.31 9.80
CA ALA A 169 -9.71 6.48 8.36
C ALA A 169 -8.71 7.60 8.07
N PHE A 170 -8.09 7.59 6.90
CA PHE A 170 -7.18 8.65 6.44
C PHE A 170 -7.76 9.36 5.23
N ARG A 171 -7.59 10.68 5.17
CA ARG A 171 -7.92 11.51 4.02
C ARG A 171 -6.65 11.96 3.33
N LEU A 172 -6.53 11.64 2.04
CA LEU A 172 -5.36 11.90 1.23
C LEU A 172 -5.74 12.84 0.09
N TRP A 173 -4.97 13.91 -0.06
CA TRP A 173 -5.04 14.81 -1.19
C TRP A 173 -3.73 15.60 -1.30
N THR A 174 -3.41 16.17 -2.46
CA THR A 174 -2.18 16.93 -2.69
C THR A 174 -1.88 17.92 -1.56
N ASN A 175 -0.74 17.74 -0.89
CA ASN A 175 -0.27 18.50 0.28
C ASN A 175 -1.28 18.62 1.43
N GLY A 176 -2.20 17.65 1.55
CA GLY A 176 -3.29 17.66 2.54
C GLY A 176 -4.30 18.79 2.36
N VAL A 177 -4.42 19.37 1.15
CA VAL A 177 -5.39 20.44 0.91
C VAL A 177 -6.81 19.87 1.01
N MET A 178 -7.66 20.58 1.77
CA MET A 178 -9.07 20.22 1.97
C MET A 178 -9.93 20.78 0.83
N ILE A 179 -10.16 19.97 -0.21
CA ILE A 179 -11.12 20.27 -1.29
C ILE A 179 -12.15 19.13 -1.45
N PRO A 180 -13.27 19.34 -2.16
CA PRO A 180 -14.34 18.34 -2.31
C PRO A 180 -13.91 17.00 -2.92
N GLN A 181 -12.83 16.99 -3.71
CA GLN A 181 -12.25 15.78 -4.27
C GLN A 181 -11.06 15.28 -3.44
N TYR A 182 -11.06 13.99 -3.06
CA TYR A 182 -10.04 13.38 -2.21
C TYR A 182 -10.09 11.86 -2.21
N PHE A 183 -9.07 11.21 -1.64
CA PHE A 183 -9.09 9.79 -1.36
C PHE A 183 -9.31 9.52 0.13
N LEU A 184 -10.09 8.48 0.46
CA LEU A 184 -10.20 7.93 1.81
C LEU A 184 -9.57 6.54 1.85
N VAL A 185 -8.84 6.23 2.92
CA VAL A 185 -8.28 4.89 3.17
C VAL A 185 -8.83 4.37 4.49
N GLU A 186 -9.44 3.18 4.46
CA GLU A 186 -9.88 2.45 5.65
C GLU A 186 -9.48 0.98 5.57
N ASN A 187 -9.42 0.32 6.73
CA ASN A 187 -9.19 -1.13 6.83
C ASN A 187 -10.52 -1.86 7.14
N ARG A 188 -10.99 -2.69 6.22
CA ARG A 188 -12.19 -3.52 6.35
C ARG A 188 -11.82 -4.98 6.57
N GLN A 189 -12.37 -5.56 7.63
CA GLN A 189 -12.12 -6.93 8.06
C GLN A 189 -13.45 -7.64 8.32
N PRO A 190 -13.53 -8.98 8.16
CA PRO A 190 -14.78 -9.73 8.26
C PRO A 190 -15.17 -9.96 9.73
N VAL A 191 -15.49 -8.87 10.44
CA VAL A 191 -15.82 -8.87 11.87
C VAL A 191 -17.16 -8.19 12.13
N GLY A 192 -17.95 -8.77 13.03
CA GLY A 192 -19.28 -8.26 13.33
C GLY A 192 -20.20 -8.32 12.11
N TYR A 193 -20.87 -7.21 11.80
CA TYR A 193 -21.77 -7.12 10.64
C TYR A 193 -21.05 -7.16 9.28
N ASP A 194 -19.77 -6.78 9.23
CA ASP A 194 -18.92 -6.93 8.04
C ASP A 194 -18.51 -8.40 7.75
N ALA A 195 -18.98 -9.38 8.54
CA ALA A 195 -18.63 -10.80 8.34
C ALA A 195 -19.03 -11.37 6.96
N ALA A 196 -19.96 -10.70 6.27
CA ALA A 196 -20.44 -11.07 4.94
C ALA A 196 -19.93 -10.15 3.82
N LEU A 197 -18.91 -9.32 4.06
CA LEU A 197 -18.25 -8.58 2.98
C LEU A 197 -17.65 -9.53 1.93
N PRO A 198 -17.60 -9.10 0.66
CA PRO A 198 -17.09 -9.93 -0.44
C PRO A 198 -15.56 -10.13 -0.39
N GLY A 199 -14.84 -9.30 0.38
CA GLY A 199 -13.41 -9.41 0.61
C GLY A 199 -12.95 -8.65 1.86
N PHE A 200 -11.63 -8.55 2.04
CA PHE A 200 -11.03 -7.86 3.19
C PHE A 200 -9.67 -7.26 2.82
N GLY A 201 -9.29 -6.18 3.51
CA GLY A 201 -8.09 -5.41 3.24
C GLY A 201 -8.34 -3.91 3.39
N LEU A 202 -7.49 -3.10 2.76
CA LEU A 202 -7.71 -1.67 2.62
C LEU A 202 -8.72 -1.41 1.50
N CYS A 203 -9.78 -0.66 1.83
CA CYS A 203 -10.62 -0.02 0.83
C CYS A 203 -10.10 1.40 0.62
N ILE A 204 -9.87 1.77 -0.64
CA ILE A 204 -9.49 3.12 -1.04
C ILE A 204 -10.67 3.70 -1.81
N TYR A 205 -11.25 4.78 -1.29
CA TYR A 205 -12.37 5.46 -1.95
C TYR A 205 -11.90 6.74 -2.59
N HIS A 206 -12.31 6.98 -3.83
CA HIS A 206 -12.17 8.28 -4.49
C HIS A 206 -13.50 9.01 -4.36
N VAL A 207 -13.46 10.12 -3.62
CA VAL A 207 -14.63 10.93 -3.29
C VAL A 207 -14.57 12.21 -4.09
N ASP A 208 -15.71 12.65 -4.61
CA ASP A 208 -15.92 14.01 -5.12
C ASP A 208 -17.27 14.58 -4.66
N GLU A 209 -17.24 15.38 -3.59
CA GLU A 209 -18.43 15.97 -2.99
C GLU A 209 -19.06 17.08 -3.86
N ASP A 210 -18.44 17.48 -4.98
CA ASP A 210 -19.10 18.34 -5.97
C ASP A 210 -20.15 17.57 -6.81
N ILE A 211 -20.12 16.23 -6.80
CA ILE A 211 -21.17 15.36 -7.35
C ILE A 211 -22.35 15.37 -6.36
N GLY A 212 -23.22 16.36 -6.55
CA GLY A 212 -24.04 16.92 -5.49
C GLY A 212 -25.05 16.02 -4.77
N THR A 213 -25.25 14.73 -5.10
CA THR A 213 -26.10 13.85 -4.26
C THR A 213 -26.04 12.33 -4.48
N GLN A 214 -25.47 11.74 -5.54
CA GLN A 214 -25.65 10.28 -5.79
C GLN A 214 -24.61 9.68 -6.74
N ASN A 215 -24.55 8.35 -6.78
CA ASN A 215 -23.63 7.53 -7.56
C ASN A 215 -24.23 7.03 -8.91
N ASP A 216 -25.00 7.86 -9.61
CA ASP A 216 -25.66 7.47 -10.87
C ASP A 216 -24.77 7.68 -12.13
N ASP A 217 -23.57 8.23 -11.98
CA ASP A 217 -22.69 8.60 -13.11
C ASP A 217 -21.39 7.79 -13.08
N GLU A 218 -21.40 6.56 -13.57
CA GLU A 218 -20.24 5.66 -13.58
C GLU A 218 -19.21 6.01 -14.65
N TRP A 219 -17.93 5.76 -14.32
CA TRP A 219 -16.83 5.90 -15.28
C TRP A 219 -15.84 4.75 -15.19
N TYR A 220 -15.50 4.21 -16.37
CA TYR A 220 -14.44 3.23 -16.56
C TYR A 220 -13.86 3.38 -17.98
N PRO A 221 -12.65 2.87 -18.25
CA PRO A 221 -12.04 2.96 -19.57
C PRO A 221 -12.93 2.36 -20.67
N GLY A 222 -13.30 3.20 -21.64
CA GLY A 222 -14.18 2.82 -22.75
C GLY A 222 -15.65 3.16 -22.53
N HIS A 223 -16.04 3.67 -21.36
CA HIS A 223 -17.38 4.21 -21.13
C HIS A 223 -17.59 5.53 -21.87
N THR A 224 -18.77 5.72 -22.47
CA THR A 224 -19.00 6.81 -23.44
C THR A 224 -19.68 8.05 -22.84
N SER A 225 -20.24 7.96 -21.62
CA SER A 225 -20.63 9.13 -20.84
C SER A 225 -19.42 9.68 -20.08
N PHE A 226 -19.34 11.01 -20.03
CA PHE A 226 -18.41 11.69 -19.14
C PHE A 226 -19.15 11.90 -17.82
N GLY A 227 -18.63 11.34 -16.73
CA GLY A 227 -19.20 11.39 -15.38
C GLY A 227 -18.23 10.73 -14.40
N HIS A 228 -18.61 10.73 -13.12
CA HIS A 228 -17.97 9.94 -12.06
C HIS A 228 -18.84 9.96 -10.80
N TYR A 229 -18.67 8.96 -9.94
CA TYR A 229 -19.40 8.82 -8.70
C TYR A 229 -19.06 9.90 -7.67
N LEU A 230 -20.01 10.14 -6.75
CA LEU A 230 -19.76 10.86 -5.49
C LEU A 230 -18.75 10.09 -4.63
N VAL A 231 -18.89 8.76 -4.53
CA VAL A 231 -17.94 7.86 -3.87
C VAL A 231 -17.69 6.65 -4.75
N ALA A 232 -16.48 6.50 -5.28
CA ALA A 232 -16.03 5.32 -6.02
C ALA A 232 -15.09 4.46 -5.18
N LEU A 233 -15.17 3.14 -5.30
CA LEU A 233 -14.17 2.23 -4.75
C LEU A 233 -13.08 1.98 -5.80
N GLU A 234 -11.84 2.31 -5.47
CA GLU A 234 -10.68 2.04 -6.32
C GLU A 234 -10.32 0.54 -6.25
N GLN A 235 -10.98 -0.26 -7.08
CA GLN A 235 -10.89 -1.73 -7.10
C GLN A 235 -9.47 -2.19 -7.46
N ALA A 236 -8.81 -2.89 -6.53
CA ALA A 236 -7.39 -3.22 -6.65
C ALA A 236 -7.04 -4.05 -7.89
N ASP A 237 -7.95 -4.87 -8.39
CA ASP A 237 -7.76 -5.69 -9.59
C ASP A 237 -7.75 -4.89 -10.91
N GLY A 238 -8.31 -3.68 -10.91
CA GLY A 238 -8.51 -2.87 -12.11
C GLY A 238 -9.51 -3.49 -13.08
N MET A 239 -10.55 -4.17 -12.58
CA MET A 239 -11.60 -4.77 -13.41
C MET A 239 -12.84 -3.88 -13.57
N TRP A 240 -13.06 -2.91 -12.68
CA TRP A 240 -14.25 -2.04 -12.68
C TRP A 240 -15.56 -2.84 -12.76
N ASN A 241 -15.66 -3.91 -11.99
CA ASN A 241 -16.83 -4.79 -12.01
C ASN A 241 -18.07 -4.08 -11.45
N LEU A 242 -17.88 -3.21 -10.46
CA LEU A 242 -18.93 -2.38 -9.89
C LEU A 242 -19.50 -1.39 -10.92
N GLU A 243 -18.64 -0.65 -11.61
CA GLU A 243 -19.02 0.33 -12.63
C GLU A 243 -19.59 -0.35 -13.88
N GLN A 244 -19.17 -1.57 -14.22
CA GLN A 244 -19.67 -2.29 -15.39
C GLN A 244 -20.92 -3.13 -15.12
N ASN A 245 -21.48 -3.09 -13.91
CA ASN A 245 -22.60 -3.94 -13.49
C ASN A 245 -22.32 -5.44 -13.72
N ILE A 246 -21.09 -5.87 -13.46
CA ILE A 246 -20.65 -7.27 -13.63
C ILE A 246 -20.91 -8.05 -12.34
N ASN A 247 -20.59 -7.44 -11.19
CA ASN A 247 -20.84 -7.98 -9.86
C ASN A 247 -20.96 -6.85 -8.84
N ARG A 248 -21.33 -7.21 -7.61
CA ARG A 248 -21.53 -6.28 -6.49
C ARG A 248 -20.30 -6.14 -5.59
N GLY A 249 -19.14 -6.51 -6.09
CA GLY A 249 -17.89 -6.57 -5.36
C GLY A 249 -17.39 -7.99 -5.16
N ASP A 250 -16.08 -8.12 -5.04
CA ASP A 250 -15.37 -9.38 -4.86
C ASP A 250 -14.05 -9.20 -4.09
N ASN A 251 -13.33 -10.30 -3.86
CA ASN A 251 -12.11 -10.26 -3.06
C ASN A 251 -10.91 -9.59 -3.77
N GLY A 252 -11.06 -9.23 -5.05
CA GLY A 252 -10.12 -8.48 -5.86
C GLY A 252 -10.21 -6.96 -5.67
N ASP A 253 -11.29 -6.45 -5.07
CA ASP A 253 -11.46 -5.00 -4.89
C ASP A 253 -10.55 -4.40 -3.79
N PRO A 254 -10.33 -5.03 -2.62
CA PRO A 254 -9.49 -4.45 -1.58
C PRO A 254 -7.99 -4.61 -1.85
N TRP A 255 -7.19 -3.78 -1.18
CA TRP A 255 -5.73 -3.80 -1.25
C TRP A 255 -5.12 -4.44 0.01
N PRO A 256 -4.21 -5.43 -0.08
CA PRO A 256 -3.78 -6.10 -1.29
C PRO A 256 -4.76 -7.17 -1.78
N GLY A 257 -5.79 -7.50 -0.97
CA GLY A 257 -6.87 -8.43 -1.34
C GLY A 257 -6.38 -9.77 -1.90
N SER A 258 -7.12 -10.31 -2.86
CA SER A 258 -6.72 -11.52 -3.61
C SER A 258 -5.69 -11.24 -4.70
N THR A 259 -5.49 -9.98 -5.07
CA THR A 259 -4.59 -9.56 -6.16
C THR A 259 -3.12 -9.44 -5.73
N ALA A 260 -2.87 -9.41 -4.42
CA ALA A 260 -1.56 -9.17 -3.81
C ALA A 260 -0.92 -7.84 -4.24
N ARG A 261 -1.69 -6.88 -4.78
CA ARG A 261 -1.16 -5.57 -5.21
C ARG A 261 -0.97 -4.67 -3.99
N THR A 262 0.25 -4.20 -3.79
CA THR A 262 0.63 -3.43 -2.59
C THR A 262 0.90 -1.95 -2.87
N VAL A 263 0.51 -1.47 -4.07
CA VAL A 263 0.77 -0.11 -4.54
C VAL A 263 -0.45 0.40 -5.30
N PHE A 264 -0.99 1.54 -4.85
CA PHE A 264 -1.94 2.40 -5.55
C PHE A 264 -1.27 3.76 -5.79
N ASP A 265 -1.07 4.15 -7.05
CA ASP A 265 -0.46 5.44 -7.41
C ASP A 265 -0.92 5.90 -8.81
N LYS A 266 -0.30 6.96 -9.36
CA LYS A 266 -0.70 7.52 -10.67
C LYS A 266 -0.40 6.61 -11.88
N ASN A 267 0.37 5.54 -11.69
CA ASN A 267 0.77 4.58 -12.73
C ASN A 267 0.06 3.23 -12.59
N THR A 268 -0.77 3.04 -11.56
CA THR A 268 -1.51 1.80 -11.33
C THR A 268 -2.79 1.76 -12.16
N ILE A 269 -3.51 0.64 -12.08
CA ILE A 269 -4.85 0.51 -12.67
C ILE A 269 -5.76 -0.09 -11.59
N PRO A 270 -6.72 0.67 -11.03
CA PRO A 270 -6.97 2.08 -11.27
C PRO A 270 -5.85 2.98 -10.72
N ASP A 271 -5.88 4.27 -11.06
CA ASP A 271 -4.82 5.22 -10.72
C ASP A 271 -5.30 6.36 -9.82
N SER A 272 -4.36 6.99 -9.12
CA SER A 272 -4.61 8.07 -8.15
C SER A 272 -4.81 9.47 -8.75
N ARG A 273 -4.94 9.63 -10.07
CA ARG A 273 -5.19 10.96 -10.67
C ARG A 273 -6.59 11.43 -10.32
N ASN A 274 -6.78 12.74 -10.37
CA ASN A 274 -8.11 13.30 -10.24
C ASN A 274 -8.95 13.08 -11.51
N TYR A 275 -10.24 13.38 -11.45
CA TYR A 275 -11.18 13.24 -12.58
C TYR A 275 -10.87 14.19 -13.77
N ALA A 276 -9.95 15.16 -13.60
CA ALA A 276 -9.38 15.96 -14.69
C ALA A 276 -8.09 15.34 -15.28
N PHE A 277 -7.76 14.11 -14.91
CA PHE A 277 -6.55 13.36 -15.30
C PHE A 277 -5.23 14.03 -14.88
N LEU A 278 -5.28 14.92 -13.88
CA LEU A 278 -4.11 15.57 -13.31
C LEU A 278 -3.55 14.73 -12.16
N ASN A 279 -2.22 14.73 -12.05
CA ASN A 279 -1.52 14.09 -10.95
C ASN A 279 -1.88 14.75 -9.62
N THR A 280 -2.25 13.95 -8.63
CA THR A 280 -2.57 14.38 -7.26
C THR A 280 -1.39 14.20 -6.30
N ASP A 281 -0.34 13.50 -6.73
CA ASP A 281 0.75 13.02 -5.87
C ASP A 281 0.30 12.13 -4.70
N VAL A 282 -0.95 11.67 -4.72
CA VAL A 282 -1.45 10.68 -3.76
C VAL A 282 -0.88 9.31 -4.13
N ALA A 283 -0.37 8.59 -3.13
CA ALA A 283 -0.07 7.18 -3.29
C ALA A 283 -0.29 6.44 -1.97
N VAL A 284 -0.68 5.18 -2.08
CA VAL A 284 -0.71 4.22 -0.98
C VAL A 284 0.22 3.08 -1.34
N ARG A 285 1.38 3.00 -0.69
CA ARG A 285 2.46 2.05 -1.02
C ARG A 285 2.76 1.13 0.14
N ASN A 286 3.56 0.09 -0.13
CA ASN A 286 4.03 -0.85 0.89
C ASN A 286 2.88 -1.37 1.75
N ILE A 287 1.73 -1.64 1.12
CA ILE A 287 0.54 -2.12 1.81
C ILE A 287 0.87 -3.51 2.37
N GLY A 288 0.81 -3.61 3.69
CA GLY A 288 1.09 -4.83 4.43
C GLY A 288 0.02 -5.90 4.24
N PRO A 289 0.26 -7.12 4.76
CA PRO A 289 -0.73 -8.19 4.72
C PRO A 289 -2.03 -7.79 5.45
N SER A 290 -3.17 -8.30 4.97
CA SER A 290 -4.47 -8.05 5.61
C SER A 290 -4.50 -8.57 7.05
N GLY A 291 -5.07 -7.77 7.94
CA GLY A 291 -5.21 -8.10 9.36
C GLY A 291 -5.99 -7.04 10.13
N SER A 292 -6.23 -7.32 11.42
CA SER A 292 -6.94 -6.40 12.32
C SER A 292 -6.29 -5.02 12.42
N THR A 293 -5.00 -4.92 12.13
CA THR A 293 -4.28 -3.68 11.87
C THR A 293 -3.38 -3.92 10.68
N MET A 294 -3.51 -3.09 9.66
CA MET A 294 -2.67 -3.08 8.47
C MET A 294 -1.69 -1.91 8.54
N THR A 295 -0.62 -1.99 7.76
CA THR A 295 0.35 -0.90 7.60
C THR A 295 0.42 -0.49 6.13
N ALA A 296 0.59 0.80 5.86
CA ALA A 296 0.87 1.29 4.51
C ALA A 296 1.59 2.65 4.58
N ASP A 297 2.31 2.99 3.53
CA ASP A 297 2.80 4.34 3.32
C ASP A 297 1.69 5.19 2.69
N LEU A 298 1.42 6.35 3.26
CA LEU A 298 0.42 7.29 2.79
C LEU A 298 1.13 8.55 2.30
N GLU A 299 1.19 8.72 0.99
CA GLU A 299 1.86 9.84 0.33
C GLU A 299 0.83 10.84 -0.20
N VAL A 300 1.12 12.13 -0.04
CA VAL A 300 0.26 13.26 -0.48
C VAL A 300 1.05 14.36 -1.19
N SER A 301 2.34 14.18 -1.29
CA SER A 301 3.27 15.05 -1.99
C SER A 301 4.24 14.11 -2.70
N PRO A 302 4.90 14.56 -3.78
CA PRO A 302 5.97 13.78 -4.35
C PRO A 302 6.88 13.35 -3.21
N GLY A 303 6.97 12.03 -2.96
CA GLY A 303 8.01 11.49 -2.08
C GLY A 303 9.32 12.16 -2.50
N ALA A 304 10.15 12.53 -1.52
CA ALA A 304 11.38 13.29 -1.74
C ALA A 304 11.96 12.86 -3.09
N THR A 305 11.82 13.72 -4.11
CA THR A 305 12.16 13.31 -5.46
C THR A 305 13.66 13.09 -5.42
N PHE A 306 14.08 11.81 -5.35
CA PHE A 306 15.44 11.44 -5.65
C PHE A 306 15.69 12.03 -7.04
N PRO A 307 16.62 12.97 -7.20
CA PRO A 307 16.90 13.54 -8.52
C PRO A 307 17.17 12.39 -9.48
N ALA A 308 16.66 12.45 -10.71
CA ALA A 308 16.99 11.41 -11.69
C ALA A 308 18.53 11.27 -11.76
N PRO A 309 19.06 10.04 -11.94
CA PRO A 309 20.48 9.85 -12.17
C PRO A 309 21.01 10.84 -13.20
N ALA A 310 22.06 11.57 -12.86
CA ALA A 310 22.62 12.59 -13.75
C ALA A 310 23.66 11.97 -14.69
N ASN A 311 24.02 12.68 -15.76
CA ASN A 311 25.17 12.31 -16.62
C ASN A 311 25.15 10.90 -17.22
N LEU A 312 23.97 10.38 -17.58
CA LEU A 312 23.87 9.13 -18.34
C LEU A 312 24.71 9.23 -19.64
N ALA A 313 25.75 8.40 -19.74
CA ALA A 313 26.59 8.27 -20.92
C ALA A 313 26.71 6.80 -21.32
N ALA A 314 26.79 6.58 -22.64
CA ALA A 314 27.01 5.27 -23.23
C ALA A 314 28.29 5.31 -24.05
N THR A 315 29.23 4.41 -23.76
CA THR A 315 30.47 4.25 -24.52
C THR A 315 30.51 2.84 -25.12
N GLY A 316 30.54 2.75 -26.45
CA GLY A 316 30.65 1.48 -27.15
C GLY A 316 32.09 1.08 -27.44
N GLY A 317 32.41 -0.21 -27.31
CA GLY A 317 33.69 -0.82 -27.69
C GLY A 317 33.63 -2.35 -27.66
N ASP A 318 34.47 -3.06 -28.42
CA ASP A 318 34.63 -4.54 -28.43
C ASP A 318 33.35 -5.39 -28.26
N GLY A 319 32.24 -4.99 -28.88
CA GLY A 319 30.96 -5.70 -28.81
C GLY A 319 30.18 -5.53 -27.50
N VAL A 320 30.60 -4.60 -26.64
CA VAL A 320 29.97 -4.21 -25.36
C VAL A 320 29.63 -2.72 -25.38
N VAL A 321 28.59 -2.35 -24.63
CA VAL A 321 28.23 -0.96 -24.35
C VAL A 321 28.35 -0.74 -22.85
N ASP A 322 29.27 0.12 -22.45
CA ASP A 322 29.39 0.58 -21.07
C ASP A 322 28.44 1.76 -20.86
N LEU A 323 27.58 1.66 -19.85
CA LEU A 323 26.71 2.75 -19.39
C LEU A 323 27.29 3.33 -18.10
N THR A 324 27.28 4.66 -17.95
CA THR A 324 27.70 5.34 -16.71
C THR A 324 26.68 6.42 -16.37
N TRP A 325 26.41 6.65 -15.09
CA TRP A 325 25.58 7.75 -14.60
C TRP A 325 26.02 8.13 -13.17
N ASP A 326 25.68 9.34 -12.75
CA ASP A 326 25.77 9.76 -11.35
C ASP A 326 24.48 9.38 -10.62
N PRO A 327 24.54 8.85 -9.40
CA PRO A 327 23.34 8.51 -8.62
C PRO A 327 22.52 9.77 -8.24
N PRO A 328 21.23 9.60 -7.91
CA PRO A 328 20.39 10.68 -7.41
C PRO A 328 21.00 11.47 -6.24
N SER A 329 20.96 12.81 -6.30
CA SER A 329 21.42 13.65 -5.17
C SER A 329 20.32 13.85 -4.12
N GLY A 330 20.29 12.98 -3.11
CA GLY A 330 19.59 13.25 -1.85
C GLY A 330 19.02 12.01 -1.18
N GLY A 331 19.53 11.62 -0.01
CA GLY A 331 18.82 10.81 1.00
C GLY A 331 18.38 9.39 0.62
N GLY A 332 18.96 8.77 -0.41
CA GLY A 332 18.72 7.36 -0.71
C GLY A 332 19.54 6.45 0.21
N THR A 333 19.01 5.27 0.50
CA THR A 333 19.83 4.17 1.03
C THR A 333 20.75 3.66 -0.07
N ILE A 334 22.05 3.65 0.18
CA ILE A 334 23.10 3.13 -0.70
C ILE A 334 23.49 1.76 -0.17
N GLU A 335 23.39 0.74 -1.01
CA GLU A 335 23.98 -0.56 -0.72
C GLU A 335 25.46 -0.54 -1.13
N LEU A 336 26.34 -0.85 -0.19
CA LEU A 336 27.77 -1.07 -0.38
C LEU A 336 28.00 -2.58 -0.41
N GLY A 337 28.66 -3.06 -1.45
CA GLY A 337 29.01 -4.46 -1.62
C GLY A 337 30.16 -4.59 -2.62
N TYR A 338 30.97 -5.63 -2.45
CA TYR A 338 32.07 -5.96 -3.37
C TYR A 338 31.79 -7.26 -4.16
N ASP A 339 30.57 -7.80 -4.01
CA ASP A 339 30.11 -9.02 -4.65
C ASP A 339 29.08 -8.76 -5.75
N ASP A 340 28.94 -9.70 -6.70
CA ASP A 340 27.95 -9.62 -7.78
C ASP A 340 26.57 -10.22 -7.45
N GLY A 341 26.40 -10.71 -6.21
CA GLY A 341 25.18 -11.37 -5.74
C GLY A 341 25.16 -12.88 -5.92
N THR A 342 26.20 -13.47 -6.52
CA THR A 342 26.32 -14.92 -6.72
C THR A 342 27.52 -15.47 -5.97
N ALA A 343 27.32 -16.48 -5.11
CA ALA A 343 28.43 -17.17 -4.47
C ALA A 343 29.08 -18.21 -5.39
N GLU A 344 30.36 -18.07 -5.73
CA GLU A 344 31.13 -19.11 -6.41
C GLU A 344 31.57 -20.22 -5.45
N SER A 345 31.73 -19.88 -4.17
CA SER A 345 32.24 -20.79 -3.17
C SER A 345 31.71 -20.45 -1.79
N PHE A 346 31.87 -21.39 -0.86
CA PHE A 346 31.51 -21.22 0.54
C PHE A 346 32.70 -21.65 1.39
N TYR A 347 33.02 -20.87 2.41
CA TYR A 347 34.17 -21.15 3.25
C TYR A 347 33.83 -21.17 4.73
N VAL A 348 34.56 -22.04 5.40
CA VAL A 348 34.66 -22.16 6.85
C VAL A 348 36.13 -21.98 7.18
N VAL A 349 36.44 -21.15 8.16
CA VAL A 349 37.82 -20.87 8.59
C VAL A 349 38.53 -22.17 8.97
N ILE A 350 37.93 -23.02 9.80
CA ILE A 350 38.51 -24.32 10.19
C ILE A 350 37.38 -25.34 10.42
N SER A 351 37.56 -26.58 9.94
CA SER A 351 36.67 -27.69 10.30
C SER A 351 37.39 -28.65 11.26
N PRO A 352 36.94 -28.80 12.53
CA PRO A 352 35.90 -28.01 13.20
C PRO A 352 36.40 -26.63 13.65
N PRO A 353 35.49 -25.64 13.88
CA PRO A 353 35.85 -24.30 14.34
C PRO A 353 36.52 -24.35 15.70
N GLN A 354 37.57 -23.55 15.91
CA GLN A 354 38.24 -23.45 17.21
C GLN A 354 37.93 -22.12 17.88
N GLY A 355 36.87 -22.12 18.69
CA GLY A 355 36.52 -20.95 19.50
C GLY A 355 35.66 -19.92 18.76
N ASP A 356 35.82 -18.65 19.11
CA ASP A 356 35.20 -17.49 18.47
C ASP A 356 36.00 -17.12 17.21
N GLU A 357 35.47 -17.45 16.04
CA GLU A 357 36.05 -17.08 14.75
C GLU A 357 35.17 -16.04 14.05
N TYR A 358 35.81 -15.04 13.43
CA TYR A 358 35.14 -13.94 12.78
C TYR A 358 35.42 -13.93 11.28
N PHE A 359 34.42 -13.53 10.51
CA PHE A 359 34.55 -13.05 9.14
C PHE A 359 34.14 -11.59 9.11
N ALA A 360 34.84 -10.77 8.34
CA ALA A 360 34.57 -9.36 8.29
C ALA A 360 34.80 -8.77 6.90
N VAL A 361 34.00 -7.77 6.53
CA VAL A 361 34.22 -6.94 5.35
C VAL A 361 34.21 -5.47 5.75
N GLY A 362 35.20 -4.73 5.28
CA GLY A 362 35.34 -3.31 5.54
C GLY A 362 34.67 -2.46 4.46
N PHE A 363 33.89 -1.48 4.87
CA PHE A 363 33.18 -0.57 4.00
C PHE A 363 33.57 0.87 4.35
N SER A 364 33.51 1.74 3.35
CA SER A 364 33.63 3.17 3.54
C SER A 364 32.79 3.89 2.49
N HIS A 365 32.42 5.13 2.79
CA HIS A 365 31.75 5.98 1.83
C HIS A 365 32.30 7.40 1.87
N GLY A 366 32.35 8.06 0.72
CA GLY A 366 33.04 9.35 0.54
C GLY A 366 32.35 10.54 1.21
N SER A 367 31.07 10.42 1.55
CA SER A 367 30.29 11.40 2.32
C SER A 367 30.06 10.89 3.74
N ALA A 368 29.57 11.73 4.67
CA ALA A 368 29.07 11.22 5.95
C ALA A 368 27.77 10.43 5.72
N TYR A 369 27.51 9.43 6.56
CA TYR A 369 26.36 8.52 6.42
C TYR A 369 25.97 7.90 7.76
N THR A 370 24.79 7.30 7.79
CA THR A 370 24.28 6.41 8.82
C THR A 370 24.26 5.00 8.26
N ILE A 371 24.64 4.01 9.08
CA ILE A 371 24.59 2.60 8.70
C ILE A 371 23.26 2.05 9.18
N ASP A 372 22.47 1.53 8.24
CA ASP A 372 21.11 1.06 8.49
C ASP A 372 21.11 -0.47 8.67
N PHE A 373 21.55 -1.20 7.64
CA PHE A 373 21.49 -2.66 7.59
C PHE A 373 22.84 -3.27 7.26
N ALA A 374 23.07 -4.49 7.73
CA ALA A 374 24.08 -5.39 7.23
C ALA A 374 23.44 -6.65 6.68
N THR A 375 23.84 -7.07 5.49
CA THR A 375 23.37 -8.29 4.85
C THR A 375 24.57 -9.20 4.59
N PHE A 376 24.45 -10.50 4.84
CA PHE A 376 25.52 -11.47 4.59
C PHE A 376 24.95 -12.78 4.07
N TYR A 377 25.67 -13.38 3.11
CA TYR A 377 25.25 -14.61 2.47
C TYR A 377 25.86 -15.83 3.17
N MET A 378 25.01 -16.69 3.73
CA MET A 378 25.45 -17.82 4.53
C MET A 378 24.65 -19.08 4.25
N ARG A 379 25.23 -20.22 4.59
CA ARG A 379 24.51 -21.49 4.72
C ARG A 379 24.82 -22.16 6.04
N ASN A 380 23.98 -23.12 6.43
CA ASN A 380 24.10 -23.87 7.67
C ASN A 380 23.81 -25.36 7.41
N ASP A 381 24.87 -26.15 7.30
CA ASP A 381 24.82 -27.54 6.84
C ASP A 381 24.38 -28.54 7.95
N ILE A 382 23.91 -28.07 9.12
CA ILE A 382 23.61 -28.90 10.31
C ILE A 382 22.22 -29.57 10.25
N GLY A 383 21.31 -29.04 9.42
CA GLY A 383 19.91 -29.48 9.41
C GLY A 383 19.06 -28.97 10.59
N SER A 384 19.61 -28.13 11.49
CA SER A 384 18.88 -27.39 12.53
C SER A 384 19.28 -25.91 12.54
N ASN A 385 18.37 -25.04 13.01
CA ASN A 385 18.59 -23.59 13.04
C ASN A 385 19.68 -23.21 14.07
N ALA A 386 20.47 -22.20 13.76
CA ALA A 386 21.53 -21.67 14.62
C ALA A 386 21.48 -20.14 14.68
N MET A 387 21.94 -19.57 15.79
CA MET A 387 22.13 -18.12 15.90
C MET A 387 23.55 -17.76 15.51
N VAL A 388 23.71 -16.78 14.62
CA VAL A 388 25.00 -16.19 14.24
C VAL A 388 25.05 -14.79 14.82
N ASP A 389 26.10 -14.48 15.57
CA ASP A 389 26.28 -13.14 16.13
C ASP A 389 26.82 -12.21 15.03
N VAL A 390 26.29 -11.00 14.95
CA VAL A 390 26.65 -9.99 13.96
C VAL A 390 27.16 -8.75 14.69
N PHE A 391 28.25 -8.17 14.21
CA PHE A 391 28.85 -6.98 14.79
C PHE A 391 29.07 -5.92 13.72
N LEU A 392 29.04 -4.68 14.17
CA LEU A 392 29.51 -3.51 13.47
C LEU A 392 30.65 -2.94 14.30
N VAL A 393 31.85 -2.83 13.72
CA VAL A 393 33.02 -2.31 14.44
C VAL A 393 33.74 -1.23 13.64
N GLY A 394 34.52 -0.41 14.35
CA GLY A 394 35.38 0.58 13.71
C GLY A 394 36.67 0.01 13.12
N ASP A 395 37.47 0.90 12.57
CA ASP A 395 38.79 0.60 12.02
C ASP A 395 39.93 0.86 13.04
N ALA A 396 40.92 -0.02 13.05
CA ALA A 396 42.18 0.13 13.78
C ALA A 396 43.40 0.10 12.85
N GLY A 397 43.46 1.01 11.88
CA GLY A 397 44.61 1.16 11.00
C GLY A 397 44.58 0.21 9.80
N GLY A 398 43.40 0.02 9.21
CA GLY A 398 43.13 -0.85 8.08
C GLY A 398 42.72 -2.27 8.45
N VAL A 399 42.35 -2.52 9.71
CA VAL A 399 41.92 -3.83 10.22
C VAL A 399 40.70 -3.68 11.15
N PRO A 400 39.80 -4.69 11.23
CA PRO A 400 38.63 -4.60 12.12
C PRO A 400 39.01 -4.47 13.60
N ASP A 401 38.37 -3.53 14.31
CA ASP A 401 38.64 -3.25 15.73
C ASP A 401 37.55 -3.79 16.67
N LEU A 402 37.73 -5.02 17.17
CA LEU A 402 36.82 -5.63 18.15
C LEU A 402 36.74 -4.88 19.50
N SER A 403 37.64 -3.93 19.77
CA SER A 403 37.55 -3.08 20.97
C SER A 403 36.64 -1.85 20.77
N ASN A 404 36.28 -1.56 19.51
CA ASN A 404 35.41 -0.46 19.10
C ASN A 404 34.13 -1.00 18.44
N VAL A 405 33.28 -1.64 19.24
CA VAL A 405 31.98 -2.15 18.79
C VAL A 405 30.97 -1.03 18.73
N LEU A 406 30.46 -0.77 17.53
CA LEU A 406 29.50 0.28 17.20
C LEU A 406 28.05 -0.23 17.22
N GLY A 407 27.87 -1.51 16.95
CA GLY A 407 26.58 -2.21 17.01
C GLY A 407 26.79 -3.72 17.09
N SER A 408 25.83 -4.44 17.67
CA SER A 408 25.90 -5.91 17.75
C SER A 408 24.51 -6.52 17.92
N GLY A 409 24.33 -7.75 17.42
CA GLY A 409 23.17 -8.57 17.71
C GLY A 409 23.38 -9.99 17.18
N SER A 410 22.28 -10.69 16.91
CA SER A 410 22.34 -12.05 16.37
C SER A 410 21.19 -12.30 15.40
N VAL A 411 21.45 -13.04 14.31
CA VAL A 411 20.44 -13.47 13.35
C VAL A 411 20.23 -14.99 13.43
N LEU A 412 19.00 -15.45 13.18
CA LEU A 412 18.69 -16.88 13.07
C LEU A 412 18.97 -17.36 11.64
N VAL A 413 19.90 -18.31 11.49
CA VAL A 413 20.23 -18.97 10.23
C VAL A 413 19.62 -20.38 10.21
N PRO A 414 18.61 -20.66 9.37
CA PRO A 414 17.98 -21.97 9.28
C PRO A 414 18.95 -23.08 8.84
N GLY A 415 18.73 -24.31 9.29
CA GLY A 415 19.59 -25.46 8.98
C GLY A 415 19.43 -25.99 7.55
N THR A 416 19.94 -25.24 6.57
CA THR A 416 19.90 -25.55 5.15
C THR A 416 21.28 -25.38 4.51
N SER A 417 21.61 -26.30 3.59
CA SER A 417 22.80 -26.22 2.74
C SER A 417 22.62 -25.37 1.49
N SER A 418 21.39 -24.93 1.19
CA SER A 418 21.15 -23.82 0.27
C SER A 418 21.53 -22.53 1.01
N GLY A 419 22.56 -21.84 0.54
CA GLY A 419 22.89 -20.52 1.07
C GLY A 419 21.79 -19.51 0.79
N ASP A 420 21.67 -18.52 1.66
CA ASP A 420 20.69 -17.44 1.56
C ASP A 420 21.25 -16.15 2.17
N TRP A 421 20.63 -15.02 1.85
CA TRP A 421 20.96 -13.72 2.42
C TRP A 421 20.24 -13.52 3.76
N TYR A 422 20.99 -13.06 4.76
CA TYR A 422 20.45 -12.70 6.07
C TYR A 422 20.77 -11.26 6.38
N THR A 423 19.76 -10.50 6.81
CA THR A 423 19.88 -9.07 7.11
C THR A 423 19.74 -8.84 8.61
N PHE A 424 20.62 -8.00 9.16
CA PHE A 424 20.54 -7.49 10.52
C PHE A 424 20.44 -5.96 10.49
N ASP A 425 19.54 -5.42 11.30
CA ASP A 425 19.31 -3.98 11.45
C ASP A 425 20.13 -3.44 12.62
N PHE A 426 21.02 -2.47 12.35
CA PHE A 426 21.82 -1.80 13.37
C PHE A 426 21.23 -0.45 13.81
N THR A 427 20.32 0.12 13.01
CA THR A 427 19.65 1.43 13.10
C THR A 427 20.53 2.61 13.58
N ASP A 428 20.74 3.61 12.70
CA ASP A 428 21.28 4.95 12.99
C ASP A 428 22.75 5.04 13.48
N VAL A 429 23.63 4.12 13.09
CA VAL A 429 25.07 4.24 13.44
C VAL A 429 25.75 5.23 12.50
N GLY A 430 26.00 6.44 13.00
CA GLY A 430 26.62 7.53 12.23
C GLY A 430 28.13 7.35 11.98
N MET A 431 28.55 7.62 10.75
CA MET A 431 29.93 7.61 10.28
C MET A 431 30.34 8.92 9.62
N PRO A 432 31.58 9.41 9.89
CA PRO A 432 32.12 10.55 9.18
C PRO A 432 32.46 10.19 7.72
N ALA A 433 32.58 11.21 6.87
CA ALA A 433 33.04 11.05 5.50
C ALA A 433 34.41 10.35 5.43
N GLY A 434 34.51 9.28 4.64
CA GLY A 434 35.69 8.44 4.53
C GLY A 434 35.99 7.57 5.76
N GLY A 435 35.10 7.54 6.76
CA GLY A 435 35.20 6.61 7.88
C GLY A 435 35.12 5.18 7.38
N VAL A 436 36.00 4.31 7.89
CA VAL A 436 35.94 2.87 7.60
C VAL A 436 35.26 2.17 8.76
N PHE A 437 34.37 1.25 8.43
CA PHE A 437 33.73 0.35 9.39
C PHE A 437 33.75 -1.07 8.85
N TYR A 438 33.59 -2.03 9.74
CA TYR A 438 33.55 -3.43 9.37
C TYR A 438 32.24 -4.06 9.84
N VAL A 439 31.60 -4.81 8.94
CA VAL A 439 30.53 -5.73 9.29
C VAL A 439 31.17 -7.08 9.56
N LEU A 440 30.82 -7.72 10.67
CA LEU A 440 31.34 -9.02 11.05
C LEU A 440 30.21 -9.98 11.35
N CYS A 441 30.48 -11.25 11.11
CA CYS A 441 29.78 -12.33 11.79
C CYS A 441 30.76 -13.10 12.68
N ARG A 442 30.28 -13.58 13.82
CA ARG A 442 31.01 -14.46 14.72
C ARG A 442 30.33 -15.81 14.82
N TRP A 443 31.15 -16.84 14.76
CA TRP A 443 30.75 -18.18 15.15
C TRP A 443 31.00 -18.41 16.65
N ASN A 444 29.97 -18.83 17.40
CA ASN A 444 30.12 -19.19 18.81
C ASN A 444 30.50 -20.67 19.02
N SER A 445 31.55 -20.94 19.80
CA SER A 445 32.13 -22.26 20.08
C SER A 445 31.18 -23.33 20.64
N ASN A 446 29.97 -22.96 21.06
CA ASN A 446 28.96 -23.87 21.59
C ASN A 446 28.13 -24.59 20.51
N VAL A 447 28.34 -24.25 19.24
CA VAL A 447 27.64 -24.86 18.11
C VAL A 447 28.65 -25.69 17.30
N MET A 448 28.57 -27.02 17.37
CA MET A 448 29.36 -28.00 16.58
C MET A 448 28.92 -28.01 15.10
N ALA A 449 28.71 -26.82 14.57
CA ALA A 449 28.05 -26.53 13.32
C ALA A 449 28.96 -26.64 12.09
N GLU A 450 28.39 -26.61 10.89
CA GLU A 450 29.09 -26.26 9.65
C GLU A 450 28.37 -25.04 9.06
N HIS A 451 28.67 -23.84 9.56
CA HIS A 451 28.24 -22.57 8.95
C HIS A 451 29.28 -22.14 7.93
N ALA A 452 28.85 -21.74 6.74
CA ALA A 452 29.79 -21.25 5.73
C ALA A 452 29.33 -19.91 5.18
N VAL A 453 30.27 -19.00 5.00
CA VAL A 453 30.07 -17.70 4.38
C VAL A 453 30.31 -17.84 2.88
N GLY A 454 29.43 -17.27 2.07
CA GLY A 454 29.64 -17.16 0.63
C GLY A 454 30.86 -16.30 0.30
N ALA A 455 31.61 -16.71 -0.70
CA ALA A 455 32.72 -15.94 -1.24
C ALA A 455 32.58 -15.76 -2.74
N ASP A 456 32.87 -14.54 -3.16
CA ASP A 456 32.94 -14.10 -4.54
C ASP A 456 34.41 -14.07 -5.00
N ALA A 457 34.71 -14.66 -6.15
CA ALA A 457 36.06 -14.68 -6.72
C ALA A 457 36.30 -13.54 -7.74
N ASN A 458 35.27 -12.76 -8.05
CA ASN A 458 35.28 -11.75 -9.10
C ASN A 458 35.77 -10.41 -8.54
N ALA A 459 36.92 -9.95 -9.04
CA ALA A 459 37.50 -8.63 -8.78
C ALA A 459 37.75 -8.29 -7.28
N PRO A 460 38.53 -9.11 -6.55
CA PRO A 460 38.78 -8.95 -5.13
C PRO A 460 39.33 -7.57 -4.77
N ASP A 461 38.81 -6.98 -3.70
CA ASP A 461 39.07 -5.59 -3.32
C ASP A 461 40.05 -5.45 -2.14
N GLY A 462 40.31 -6.55 -1.43
CA GLY A 462 41.17 -6.59 -0.26
C GLY A 462 40.51 -6.09 1.03
N MET A 463 39.19 -5.94 1.08
CA MET A 463 38.47 -5.51 2.28
C MET A 463 37.93 -6.68 3.09
N SER A 464 38.19 -7.92 2.65
CA SER A 464 37.73 -9.15 3.29
C SER A 464 38.74 -9.71 4.29
N TRP A 465 38.28 -9.99 5.50
CA TRP A 465 39.10 -10.42 6.64
C TRP A 465 38.49 -11.62 7.35
N TRP A 466 39.32 -12.36 8.07
CA TRP A 466 38.91 -13.50 8.87
C TRP A 466 39.93 -13.82 9.97
N THR A 467 39.58 -14.67 10.94
CA THR A 467 40.47 -15.05 12.06
C THR A 467 40.53 -16.57 12.26
N GLU A 468 41.70 -17.14 12.57
CA GLU A 468 41.91 -18.60 12.79
C GLU A 468 42.24 -18.99 14.24
N ASP A 469 42.49 -18.01 15.11
CA ASP A 469 43.10 -18.19 16.44
C ASP A 469 42.17 -17.70 17.55
N ASN A 470 40.90 -18.12 17.50
CA ASN A 470 39.86 -17.72 18.45
C ASN A 470 39.71 -16.17 18.50
N GLY A 471 39.81 -15.54 17.32
CA GLY A 471 39.60 -14.11 17.12
C GLY A 471 40.78 -13.21 17.49
N ALA A 472 41.98 -13.77 17.68
CA ALA A 472 43.13 -13.01 18.18
C ALA A 472 43.94 -12.30 17.06
N THR A 473 43.95 -12.84 15.84
CA THR A 473 44.70 -12.31 14.70
C THR A 473 43.84 -12.27 13.45
N TRP A 474 43.82 -11.09 12.81
CA TRP A 474 43.18 -10.86 11.53
C TRP A 474 44.07 -11.28 10.36
N ASN A 475 43.52 -12.10 9.47
CA ASN A 475 44.07 -12.47 8.18
C ASN A 475 43.25 -11.78 7.08
N GLN A 476 43.93 -11.20 6.10
CA GLN A 476 43.30 -10.57 4.93
C GLN A 476 43.15 -11.59 3.80
N TRP A 477 42.02 -11.55 3.11
CA TRP A 477 41.80 -12.33 1.90
C TRP A 477 41.93 -11.42 0.67
N LEU A 478 42.94 -11.69 -0.16
CA LEU A 478 43.28 -10.86 -1.33
C LEU A 478 42.78 -11.42 -2.67
N THR A 479 42.13 -12.58 -2.67
CA THR A 479 41.74 -13.30 -3.88
C THR A 479 40.26 -13.53 -4.00
N HIS A 480 39.50 -13.30 -2.92
CA HIS A 480 38.05 -13.44 -2.87
C HIS A 480 37.50 -12.38 -1.94
N ASP A 481 36.27 -11.96 -2.20
CA ASP A 481 35.51 -11.09 -1.32
C ASP A 481 34.44 -11.90 -0.59
N TRP A 482 34.31 -11.68 0.71
CA TRP A 482 33.18 -12.24 1.44
C TRP A 482 31.91 -11.56 0.99
N MET A 483 30.84 -12.34 0.86
CA MET A 483 29.52 -11.84 0.47
C MET A 483 28.83 -11.14 1.63
N PHE A 484 29.32 -9.95 1.95
CA PHE A 484 28.74 -9.02 2.91
C PHE A 484 28.38 -7.74 2.18
N ARG A 485 27.26 -7.16 2.61
CA ARG A 485 26.79 -5.86 2.15
C ARG A 485 26.41 -5.00 3.33
N ALA A 486 26.55 -3.69 3.17
CA ALA A 486 26.08 -2.71 4.13
C ALA A 486 25.16 -1.72 3.43
N THR A 487 23.97 -1.49 4.00
CA THR A 487 23.09 -0.42 3.54
C THR A 487 23.34 0.81 4.41
N ILE A 488 23.60 1.94 3.78
CA ILE A 488 23.85 3.22 4.44
C ILE A 488 22.87 4.28 3.94
N SER A 489 22.51 5.24 4.78
CA SER A 489 21.71 6.41 4.42
C SER A 489 22.57 7.66 4.56
N SER A 490 22.46 8.60 3.61
CA SER A 490 23.19 9.88 3.71
C SER A 490 22.28 10.96 4.32
N PRO A 491 22.77 11.77 5.27
CA PRO A 491 22.02 12.94 5.72
C PRO A 491 21.85 13.90 4.55
N SER A 492 20.61 14.30 4.28
CA SER A 492 20.29 15.31 3.27
C SER A 492 21.17 16.56 3.49
N PRO A 493 21.89 17.07 2.46
CA PRO A 493 22.66 18.27 2.64
C PRO A 493 21.71 19.47 2.80
N SER A 494 21.59 19.97 4.02
CA SER A 494 21.23 21.38 4.21
C SER A 494 22.21 22.22 3.41
N GLY A 495 21.69 22.97 2.46
CA GLY A 495 22.45 23.56 1.37
C GLY A 495 23.77 24.22 1.77
N ASP A 496 24.86 23.69 1.21
CA ASP A 496 26.04 24.47 0.87
C ASP A 496 26.73 23.79 -0.32
N ILE A 497 26.96 24.57 -1.37
CA ILE A 497 27.67 24.13 -2.57
C ILE A 497 29.14 23.99 -2.20
N LEU A 498 29.61 22.75 -2.00
CA LEU A 498 31.04 22.44 -1.98
C LEU A 498 31.39 21.69 -3.27
N SER A 499 32.04 22.41 -4.18
CA SER A 499 32.67 21.84 -5.37
C SER A 499 33.83 20.93 -4.96
N TYR A 500 33.75 19.65 -5.28
CA TYR A 500 34.90 18.73 -5.22
C TYR A 500 35.31 18.30 -6.63
N THR A 501 36.60 18.44 -6.91
CA THR A 501 37.27 17.85 -8.08
C THR A 501 37.67 16.43 -7.70
N LEU A 502 37.06 15.43 -8.33
CA LEU A 502 37.44 14.02 -8.16
C LEU A 502 38.81 13.78 -8.82
N ASN A 503 39.76 13.30 -8.02
CA ASN A 503 40.97 12.66 -8.50
C ASN A 503 40.66 11.17 -8.74
N PRO A 504 41.19 10.54 -9.80
CA PRO A 504 40.78 9.21 -10.20
C PRO A 504 41.48 8.14 -9.35
N LEU A 505 40.72 7.46 -8.49
CA LEU A 505 41.02 6.09 -8.09
C LEU A 505 39.79 5.25 -8.43
N GLY A 506 40.00 4.28 -9.31
CA GLY A 506 38.93 3.53 -9.95
C GLY A 506 38.25 2.58 -8.98
N HIS A 507 36.97 2.81 -8.75
CA HIS A 507 36.04 1.81 -8.25
C HIS A 507 34.77 1.89 -9.11
N LYS A 508 34.37 0.76 -9.69
CA LYS A 508 33.12 0.58 -10.43
C LYS A 508 32.08 0.07 -9.43
N ASP A 509 31.18 0.93 -9.00
CA ASP A 509 30.02 0.50 -8.22
C ASP A 509 29.06 -0.28 -9.14
N ALA A 510 28.60 -1.43 -8.63
CA ALA A 510 27.85 -2.44 -9.36
C ALA A 510 26.42 -1.99 -9.73
N MET A 511 26.01 -2.33 -10.95
CA MET A 511 24.66 -2.13 -11.49
C MET A 511 23.77 -3.35 -11.21
N PHE A 512 22.51 -3.13 -10.83
CA PHE A 512 21.44 -4.11 -11.08
C PHE A 512 20.81 -3.86 -12.46
N GLY A 513 20.96 -4.82 -13.37
CA GLY A 513 20.36 -4.80 -14.71
C GLY A 513 19.13 -5.71 -14.80
N GLN A 514 17.99 -5.17 -15.24
CA GLN A 514 16.98 -5.96 -15.94
C GLN A 514 17.49 -6.28 -17.36
N ARG A 515 17.56 -7.56 -17.70
CA ARG A 515 17.90 -8.03 -19.05
C ARG A 515 16.75 -7.75 -20.01
N ALA A 516 16.99 -6.92 -21.03
CA ALA A 516 16.23 -6.94 -22.27
C ALA A 516 17.02 -7.72 -23.32
N GLU A 517 16.58 -8.94 -23.64
CA GLU A 517 17.13 -9.71 -24.76
C GLU A 517 16.63 -9.11 -26.08
N LEU A 518 17.54 -8.54 -26.88
CA LEU A 518 17.31 -8.28 -28.30
C LEU A 518 18.07 -9.33 -29.12
N LEU A 519 17.31 -10.15 -29.85
CA LEU A 519 17.83 -11.16 -30.77
C LEU A 519 18.62 -10.52 -31.93
N PRO A 520 19.71 -11.15 -32.41
CA PRO A 520 20.56 -10.58 -33.45
C PRO A 520 19.92 -10.72 -34.84
N VAL A 521 19.78 -9.61 -35.56
CA VAL A 521 19.56 -9.61 -37.02
C VAL A 521 20.91 -9.76 -37.71
N THR A 522 21.10 -10.88 -38.41
CA THR A 522 22.29 -11.16 -39.19
C THR A 522 22.36 -10.26 -40.43
N ALA A 523 23.47 -9.52 -40.55
CA ALA A 523 23.78 -8.75 -41.74
C ALA A 523 24.28 -9.67 -42.88
N ALA A 524 23.59 -9.64 -44.02
CA ALA A 524 24.10 -10.17 -45.28
C ALA A 524 24.26 -9.03 -46.30
N ALA A 525 25.52 -8.65 -46.48
CA ALA A 525 26.21 -8.09 -47.65
C ALA A 525 25.43 -7.32 -48.75
N ALA A 526 25.79 -6.04 -48.85
CA ALA A 526 26.28 -5.32 -50.04
C ALA A 526 25.51 -5.40 -51.38
N THR A 527 24.99 -4.26 -51.86
CA THR A 527 25.46 -3.58 -53.10
C THR A 527 24.74 -2.23 -53.34
N GLN A 528 25.54 -1.18 -53.60
CA GLN A 528 25.37 0.00 -54.48
C GLN A 528 23.92 0.45 -54.84
N THR A 529 23.46 1.70 -54.68
CA THR A 529 23.89 2.99 -55.28
C THR A 529 22.96 4.13 -54.78
N PRO A 530 23.28 5.44 -54.92
CA PRO A 530 22.70 6.54 -54.14
C PRO A 530 21.52 7.24 -54.82
N ALA A 531 20.43 7.47 -54.08
CA ALA A 531 19.42 8.48 -54.39
C ALA A 531 18.58 8.76 -53.15
N LEU A 532 18.86 9.87 -52.45
CA LEU A 532 17.92 10.63 -51.59
C LEU A 532 18.64 11.84 -50.96
N GLU A 533 19.28 12.64 -51.80
CA GLU A 533 19.11 14.10 -51.66
C GLU A 533 17.80 14.43 -52.37
N GLU A 534 17.03 15.37 -51.82
CA GLU A 534 15.75 15.89 -52.35
C GLU A 534 14.46 15.29 -51.79
N ALA A 535 14.19 15.56 -50.50
CA ALA A 535 12.82 15.73 -50.00
C ALA A 535 12.71 16.64 -48.75
N VAL A 536 13.66 17.56 -48.52
CA VAL A 536 13.44 18.70 -47.61
C VAL A 536 12.78 19.82 -48.41
N ARG A 537 11.46 19.70 -48.62
CA ARG A 537 10.56 20.84 -48.85
C ARG A 537 9.11 20.34 -48.93
N ARG A 538 8.28 20.98 -48.11
CA ARG A 538 6.80 20.97 -48.06
C ARG A 538 6.20 19.98 -47.06
N GLN A 539 5.86 20.49 -45.88
CA GLN A 539 4.45 20.81 -45.59
C GLN A 539 4.37 21.64 -44.29
N GLN A 540 4.30 22.95 -44.45
CA GLN A 540 3.33 23.75 -43.72
C GLN A 540 2.03 23.67 -44.54
N PHE A 541 0.98 23.10 -43.95
CA PHE A 541 -0.42 23.51 -44.07
C PHE A 541 -1.18 22.85 -42.93
#